data_AF-A0A3R7A5L7-F1
#
_entry.id   AF-A0A3R7A5L7-F1
#
_cell.length_a   1.000
_cell.length_b   1.000
_cell.length_c   1.000
_cell.angle_alpha   90.00
_cell.angle_beta   90.00
_cell.angle_gamma   90.00
#
_symmetry.space_group_name_H-M   'P 1'
#
loop_
_entity.id
_entity.type
_entity.pdbx_description
1 polymer ?
#
loop_
_entity_poly.entity_id
_entity_poly.type
_entity_poly.pdbx_seq_one_letter_code
_entity_poly.pdbx_strand_id
1 'polypeptide(L)'
;CATIVEKGEDEVYHKSNQKERVLRIEVTDDEELETFFLYVWSVSEEEFHDLKHQQRLLVDFPKFATNFMDLLTCCLAKPTILHESSSNHRPEGQAPLSYLAVLNTHDTAGHSTFSIVETNAFKRLTHLSLQFTPGDDAEVKLYLAARLRQTTQDLATTTSDLNAAKKSESELKTQVDHAAQQHSEQLGQAKMAYSDEMTAQVPTPVPWISGVQITLCFRNLAESQATIQSLQKTKYQHEIKLEQLELHVAQLEKSNQQHADELQALKDQNKALDHDVFTKVWRDHPKWPLTGELFVEQLEIEETLKMYKANNSTMQQKLELSISEINKIVQEKEHQRDQLMHQLKALKNELLLRDDQIALVQSKNDDLAQKLDESNKLLASNQQGMPSICKPRDIFGSSLLPS
;
A
#
# COMPACT_ATOMS: atom_id res chain seq x y z
N CYS A 1 -8.49 -18.45 -1.66
CA CYS A 1 -7.52 -18.93 -0.65
C CYS A 1 -8.01 -20.23 0.00
N ALA A 2 -7.12 -21.09 0.52
CA ALA A 2 -7.53 -22.22 1.36
C ALA A 2 -7.42 -21.81 2.84
N THR A 3 -8.54 -21.84 3.56
CA THR A 3 -8.56 -21.53 5.00
C THR A 3 -8.93 -22.80 5.75
N ILE A 4 -8.05 -23.24 6.65
CA ILE A 4 -8.40 -24.30 7.60
C ILE A 4 -9.06 -23.63 8.78
N VAL A 5 -10.33 -23.94 8.99
CA VAL A 5 -11.00 -23.60 10.24
C VAL A 5 -10.89 -24.84 11.12
N GLU A 6 -9.91 -24.85 12.03
CA GLU A 6 -9.96 -25.77 13.17
C GLU A 6 -11.11 -25.29 14.05
N LYS A 7 -12.32 -25.78 13.77
CA LYS A 7 -13.49 -25.54 14.61
C LYS A 7 -13.32 -26.30 15.92
N GLY A 8 -12.64 -25.65 16.86
CA GLY A 8 -12.87 -25.91 18.26
C GLY A 8 -14.31 -25.53 18.59
N GLU A 9 -15.11 -26.55 18.93
CA GLU A 9 -16.39 -26.42 19.65
C GLU A 9 -17.55 -25.77 18.89
N ASP A 10 -18.09 -26.45 17.87
CA ASP A 10 -19.49 -26.26 17.48
C ASP A 10 -20.35 -27.33 18.19
N GLU A 11 -21.15 -26.90 19.18
CA GLU A 11 -22.20 -27.72 19.81
C GLU A 11 -23.34 -27.96 18.81
N VAL A 12 -23.19 -28.98 17.97
CA VAL A 12 -24.34 -29.56 17.27
C VAL A 12 -25.05 -30.48 18.24
N TYR A 13 -26.26 -30.10 18.66
CA TYR A 13 -27.15 -30.92 19.49
C TYR A 13 -27.54 -32.21 18.74
N HIS A 14 -26.70 -33.23 18.87
CA HIS A 14 -27.08 -34.64 18.73
C HIS A 14 -26.79 -35.37 20.02
N LYS A 15 -27.75 -36.21 20.43
CA LYS A 15 -27.82 -36.90 21.72
C LYS A 15 -26.69 -37.93 21.88
N SER A 16 -25.49 -37.48 22.20
CA SER A 16 -24.46 -38.28 22.87
C SER A 16 -23.43 -37.33 23.48
N ASN A 17 -23.24 -37.41 24.79
CA ASN A 17 -22.44 -36.50 25.60
C ASN A 17 -20.91 -36.74 25.44
N GLN A 18 -20.44 -36.96 24.20
CA GLN A 18 -19.02 -37.03 23.87
C GLN A 18 -18.70 -35.92 22.87
N LYS A 19 -17.70 -35.09 23.22
CA LYS A 19 -17.14 -34.08 22.33
C LYS A 19 -16.48 -34.79 21.14
N GLU A 20 -17.14 -34.80 20.00
CA GLU A 20 -16.58 -35.32 18.75
C GLU A 20 -15.60 -34.29 18.18
N ARG A 21 -14.38 -34.71 17.85
CA ARG A 21 -13.40 -33.85 17.19
C ARG A 21 -13.61 -33.92 15.69
N VAL A 22 -13.79 -32.77 15.06
CA VAL A 22 -14.04 -32.64 13.63
C VAL A 22 -13.01 -31.69 13.04
N LEU A 23 -12.42 -32.08 11.91
CA LEU A 23 -11.57 -31.22 11.11
C LEU A 23 -12.37 -30.76 9.89
N ARG A 24 -12.40 -29.44 9.64
CA ARG A 24 -13.07 -28.83 8.48
C ARG A 24 -12.06 -28.02 7.67
N ILE A 25 -12.10 -28.20 6.35
CA ILE A 25 -11.29 -27.47 5.38
C ILE A 25 -12.22 -26.83 4.37
N GLU A 26 -11.99 -25.56 4.10
CA GLU A 26 -12.81 -24.74 3.19
C GLU A 26 -11.92 -24.15 2.09
N VAL A 27 -12.33 -24.36 0.85
CA VAL A 27 -11.71 -23.73 -0.33
C VAL A 27 -12.67 -22.70 -0.87
N THR A 28 -12.20 -21.46 -0.92
CA THR A 28 -12.99 -20.31 -1.40
C THR A 28 -12.21 -19.52 -2.43
N ASP A 29 -12.96 -18.81 -3.27
CA ASP A 29 -12.40 -17.77 -4.13
C ASP A 29 -12.59 -16.41 -3.47
N ASP A 30 -11.52 -15.61 -3.46
CA ASP A 30 -11.52 -14.28 -2.85
C ASP A 30 -11.83 -13.19 -3.89
N GLU A 31 -12.02 -13.54 -5.17
CA GLU A 31 -12.47 -12.62 -6.20
C GLU A 31 -13.94 -12.23 -5.98
N GLU A 32 -14.24 -10.92 -6.05
CA GLU A 32 -15.58 -10.37 -5.77
C GLU A 32 -16.71 -11.02 -6.60
N LEU A 33 -16.39 -11.55 -7.78
CA LEU A 33 -17.34 -12.18 -8.69
C LEU A 33 -17.69 -13.63 -8.33
N GLU A 34 -16.92 -14.28 -7.45
CA GLU A 34 -17.08 -15.68 -7.06
C GLU A 34 -17.32 -15.88 -5.56
N THR A 35 -17.97 -14.91 -4.90
CA THR A 35 -18.27 -14.95 -3.45
C THR A 35 -19.07 -16.19 -3.00
N PHE A 36 -19.74 -16.89 -3.91
CA PHE A 36 -20.47 -18.14 -3.64
C PHE A 36 -19.66 -19.41 -3.88
N PHE A 37 -18.43 -19.30 -4.37
CA PHE A 37 -17.53 -20.44 -4.55
C PHE A 37 -17.08 -20.95 -3.18
N LEU A 38 -17.67 -22.06 -2.75
CA LEU A 38 -17.35 -22.73 -1.49
C LEU A 38 -17.29 -24.23 -1.74
N TYR A 39 -16.14 -24.82 -1.45
CA TYR A 39 -15.99 -26.27 -1.36
C TYR A 39 -15.56 -26.64 0.05
N VAL A 40 -16.25 -27.62 0.61
CA VAL A 40 -16.07 -28.04 1.99
C VAL A 40 -15.62 -29.49 2.03
N TRP A 41 -14.68 -29.77 2.91
CA TRP A 41 -14.39 -31.11 3.36
C TRP A 41 -14.38 -31.13 4.88
N SER A 42 -15.13 -32.05 5.46
CA SER A 42 -15.14 -32.27 6.90
C SER A 42 -15.00 -33.75 7.20
N VAL A 43 -14.24 -34.08 8.23
CA VAL A 43 -14.09 -35.45 8.71
C VAL A 43 -14.05 -35.45 10.23
N SER A 44 -14.77 -36.39 10.86
CA SER A 44 -14.61 -36.63 12.28
C SER A 44 -13.39 -37.50 12.58
N GLU A 45 -12.99 -37.56 13.86
CA GLU A 45 -11.90 -38.44 14.27
C GLU A 45 -12.21 -39.93 14.00
N GLU A 46 -13.47 -40.34 14.10
CA GLU A 46 -13.90 -41.71 13.80
C GLU A 46 -13.75 -42.00 12.30
N GLU A 47 -14.29 -41.12 11.46
CA GLU A 47 -14.24 -41.23 10.00
C GLU A 47 -12.80 -41.13 9.44
N PHE A 48 -11.91 -40.44 10.15
CA PHE A 48 -10.51 -40.33 9.76
C PHE A 48 -9.80 -41.68 9.74
N HIS A 49 -10.24 -42.67 10.53
CA HIS A 49 -9.65 -44.01 10.47
C HIS A 49 -9.80 -44.63 9.08
N ASP A 50 -10.93 -44.48 8.42
CA ASP A 50 -11.14 -45.00 7.07
C ASP A 50 -10.25 -44.28 6.06
N LEU A 51 -10.19 -42.94 6.14
CA LEU A 51 -9.31 -42.11 5.32
C LEU A 51 -7.83 -42.52 5.47
N LYS A 52 -7.39 -42.75 6.71
CA LYS A 52 -6.03 -43.17 7.06
C LYS A 52 -5.68 -44.49 6.38
N HIS A 53 -6.59 -45.47 6.38
CA HIS A 53 -6.38 -46.75 5.72
C HIS A 53 -6.42 -46.61 4.19
N GLN A 54 -7.42 -45.91 3.65
CA GLN A 54 -7.61 -45.74 2.20
C GLN A 54 -6.40 -45.07 1.54
N GLN A 55 -5.86 -44.04 2.17
CA GLN A 55 -4.73 -43.26 1.65
C GLN A 55 -3.38 -43.62 2.27
N ARG A 56 -3.35 -44.67 3.11
CA ARG A 56 -2.15 -45.19 3.78
C ARG A 56 -1.38 -44.10 4.54
N LEU A 57 -2.12 -43.21 5.20
CA LEU A 57 -1.55 -42.13 5.98
C LEU A 57 -0.86 -42.69 7.22
N LEU A 58 0.37 -42.26 7.46
CA LEU A 58 1.18 -42.68 8.62
C LEU A 58 0.95 -41.81 9.86
N VAL A 59 0.06 -40.81 9.75
CA VAL A 59 -0.22 -39.82 10.80
C VAL A 59 -1.57 -40.10 11.45
N ASP A 60 -1.68 -39.72 12.72
CA ASP A 60 -2.94 -39.76 13.47
C ASP A 60 -3.70 -38.44 13.34
N PHE A 61 -5.00 -38.46 13.67
CA PHE A 61 -5.92 -37.33 13.50
C PHE A 61 -5.35 -35.97 14.00
N PRO A 62 -4.77 -35.87 15.22
CA PRO A 62 -4.25 -34.57 15.70
C PRO A 62 -3.06 -34.03 14.90
N LYS A 63 -2.27 -34.90 14.26
CA LYS A 63 -1.10 -34.49 13.46
C LYS A 63 -1.45 -34.25 12.01
N PHE A 64 -2.60 -34.71 11.54
CA PHE A 64 -2.98 -34.63 10.13
C PHE A 64 -3.04 -33.18 9.64
N ALA A 65 -3.67 -32.27 10.39
CA ALA A 65 -3.78 -30.86 10.01
C ALA A 65 -2.39 -30.20 9.79
N THR A 66 -1.42 -30.46 10.67
CA THR A 66 -0.05 -29.94 10.52
C THR A 66 0.62 -30.48 9.25
N ASN A 67 0.53 -31.79 9.01
CA ASN A 67 1.14 -32.40 7.81
C ASN A 67 0.45 -31.93 6.52
N PHE A 68 -0.86 -31.69 6.57
CA PHE A 68 -1.60 -31.09 5.46
C PHE A 68 -1.14 -29.66 5.18
N MET A 69 -0.92 -28.85 6.22
CA MET A 69 -0.35 -27.51 6.08
C MET A 69 1.07 -27.51 5.53
N ASP A 70 1.90 -28.48 5.91
CA ASP A 70 3.25 -28.63 5.35
C ASP A 70 3.18 -28.88 3.84
N LEU A 71 2.27 -29.76 3.40
CA LEU A 71 2.02 -30.02 1.98
C LEU A 71 1.53 -28.77 1.23
N LEU A 72 0.59 -27.99 1.80
CA LEU A 72 0.15 -26.72 1.22
C LEU A 72 1.29 -25.70 1.15
N THR A 73 2.15 -25.67 2.17
CA THR A 73 3.34 -24.81 2.20
C THR A 73 4.31 -25.18 1.08
N CYS A 74 4.47 -26.47 0.78
CA CYS A 74 5.23 -26.92 -0.39
C CYS A 74 4.60 -26.44 -1.71
N CYS A 75 3.28 -26.38 -1.84
CA CYS A 75 2.60 -25.83 -3.02
C CYS A 75 2.81 -24.30 -3.17
N LEU A 76 2.97 -23.58 -2.07
CA LEU A 76 3.23 -22.13 -2.08
C LEU A 76 4.70 -21.79 -2.33
N ALA A 77 5.60 -22.74 -2.09
CA ALA A 77 7.02 -22.55 -2.34
C ALA A 77 7.26 -22.34 -3.84
N LYS A 78 7.81 -21.17 -4.20
CA LYS A 78 8.26 -20.92 -5.58
C LYS A 78 9.31 -21.99 -5.93
N PRO A 79 9.32 -22.53 -7.16
CA PRO A 79 10.39 -23.41 -7.60
C PRO A 79 11.71 -22.65 -7.53
N THR A 80 12.46 -22.84 -6.45
CA THR A 80 13.74 -22.17 -6.27
C THR A 80 14.71 -22.86 -7.23
N ILE A 81 15.02 -22.19 -8.34
CA ILE A 81 16.08 -22.62 -9.27
C ILE A 81 17.46 -22.51 -8.59
N LEU A 82 17.53 -21.89 -7.41
CA LEU A 82 18.76 -21.59 -6.69
C LEU A 82 18.59 -21.82 -5.18
N HIS A 83 18.69 -23.07 -4.72
CA HIS A 83 19.14 -23.32 -3.35
C HIS A 83 19.91 -24.64 -3.29
N GLU A 84 21.22 -24.51 -3.50
CA GLU A 84 22.21 -25.35 -2.83
C GLU A 84 21.95 -25.29 -1.32
N SER A 85 22.15 -26.44 -0.65
CA SER A 85 22.10 -26.64 0.82
C SER A 85 20.75 -26.34 1.48
N SER A 86 19.95 -27.34 1.87
CA SER A 86 20.15 -28.01 3.17
C SER A 86 19.31 -29.29 3.29
N SER A 87 19.62 -30.31 2.50
CA SER A 87 19.37 -31.69 2.89
C SER A 87 20.27 -32.60 2.06
N ASN A 88 21.20 -33.28 2.73
CA ASN A 88 22.02 -34.31 2.12
C ASN A 88 21.12 -35.29 1.33
N HIS A 89 21.57 -35.66 0.12
CA HIS A 89 21.01 -36.71 -0.78
C HIS A 89 20.21 -36.27 -2.03
N ARG A 90 20.47 -35.10 -2.63
CA ARG A 90 20.04 -34.90 -4.03
C ARG A 90 21.25 -34.82 -4.96
N PRO A 91 21.46 -35.81 -5.87
CA PRO A 91 22.50 -35.73 -6.88
C PRO A 91 22.27 -34.52 -7.79
N GLU A 92 23.34 -33.81 -8.13
CA GLU A 92 23.34 -32.71 -9.09
C GLU A 92 22.67 -33.17 -10.41
N GLY A 93 21.67 -32.41 -10.88
CA GLY A 93 21.01 -32.64 -12.18
C GLY A 93 19.52 -33.01 -12.14
N GLN A 94 18.89 -33.14 -10.98
CA GLN A 94 17.44 -33.37 -10.91
C GLN A 94 16.65 -32.05 -10.84
N ALA A 95 15.81 -31.78 -11.84
CA ALA A 95 14.91 -30.63 -11.89
C ALA A 95 14.09 -30.47 -10.59
N PRO A 96 13.87 -29.26 -10.06
CA PRO A 96 13.13 -29.05 -8.81
C PRO A 96 11.75 -29.72 -8.87
N LEU A 97 11.41 -30.46 -7.81
CA LEU A 97 10.09 -31.09 -7.67
C LEU A 97 9.06 -29.97 -7.48
N SER A 98 7.98 -30.00 -8.26
CA SER A 98 6.91 -28.99 -8.18
C SER A 98 5.69 -29.59 -7.51
N TYR A 99 5.27 -28.98 -6.39
CA TYR A 99 4.06 -29.35 -5.68
C TYR A 99 2.89 -28.50 -6.18
N LEU A 100 1.75 -29.14 -6.46
CA LEU A 100 0.55 -28.48 -6.97
C LEU A 100 -0.66 -28.94 -6.15
N ALA A 101 -1.49 -27.97 -5.75
CA ALA A 101 -2.82 -28.22 -5.23
C ALA A 101 -3.82 -28.14 -6.39
N VAL A 102 -4.63 -29.18 -6.57
CA VAL A 102 -5.57 -29.30 -7.68
C VAL A 102 -6.95 -29.61 -7.15
N LEU A 103 -7.92 -28.74 -7.43
CA LEU A 103 -9.33 -29.00 -7.17
C LEU A 103 -10.04 -29.33 -8.48
N ASN A 104 -10.48 -30.57 -8.62
CA ASN A 104 -11.34 -30.99 -9.72
C ASN A 104 -12.79 -30.86 -9.25
N THR A 105 -13.55 -29.93 -9.83
CA THR A 105 -14.93 -29.63 -9.40
C THR A 105 -15.97 -30.61 -9.96
N HIS A 106 -15.64 -31.35 -11.01
CA HIS A 106 -16.47 -32.43 -11.56
C HIS A 106 -15.60 -33.57 -12.07
N ASP A 107 -15.60 -34.71 -11.37
CA ASP A 107 -15.14 -35.98 -11.95
C ASP A 107 -16.25 -36.68 -12.75
N THR A 108 -15.95 -37.82 -13.38
CA THR A 108 -16.91 -38.62 -14.15
C THR A 108 -18.09 -39.15 -13.33
N ALA A 109 -17.99 -39.14 -11.99
CA ALA A 109 -19.04 -39.53 -11.06
C ALA A 109 -19.75 -38.32 -10.41
N GLY A 110 -19.37 -37.08 -10.77
CA GLY A 110 -19.93 -35.86 -10.23
C GLY A 110 -19.40 -35.48 -8.84
N HIS A 111 -18.32 -36.10 -8.37
CA HIS A 111 -17.66 -35.74 -7.13
C HIS A 111 -16.58 -34.70 -7.36
N SER A 112 -16.34 -33.88 -6.34
CA SER A 112 -15.25 -32.91 -6.36
C SER A 112 -14.08 -33.45 -5.55
N THR A 113 -12.87 -33.39 -6.11
CA THR A 113 -11.67 -33.96 -5.48
C THR A 113 -10.58 -32.92 -5.42
N PHE A 114 -10.09 -32.66 -4.20
CA PHE A 114 -8.91 -31.86 -3.95
C PHE A 114 -7.70 -32.78 -3.77
N SER A 115 -6.65 -32.59 -4.55
CA SER A 115 -5.43 -33.39 -4.45
C SER A 115 -4.20 -32.51 -4.34
N ILE A 116 -3.24 -32.93 -3.51
CA ILE A 116 -1.89 -32.38 -3.51
C ILE A 116 -1.00 -33.36 -4.26
N VAL A 117 -0.43 -32.90 -5.37
CA VAL A 117 0.42 -33.71 -6.25
C VAL A 117 1.83 -33.14 -6.32
N GLU A 118 2.82 -34.02 -6.31
CA GLU A 118 4.20 -33.68 -6.62
C GLU A 118 4.52 -34.15 -8.03
N THR A 119 5.09 -33.26 -8.82
CA THR A 119 5.41 -33.50 -10.23
C THR A 119 6.89 -33.31 -10.51
N ASN A 120 7.40 -34.16 -11.39
CA ASN A 120 8.68 -34.04 -12.07
C ASN A 120 8.41 -34.16 -13.59
N ALA A 121 9.39 -33.84 -14.43
CA ALA A 121 9.37 -33.99 -15.89
C ALA A 121 8.90 -35.36 -16.41
N PHE A 122 8.98 -36.41 -15.59
CA PHE A 122 8.58 -37.77 -15.98
C PHE A 122 7.35 -38.33 -15.26
N LYS A 123 7.07 -37.92 -14.01
CA LYS A 123 6.06 -38.58 -13.17
C LYS A 123 5.28 -37.59 -12.29
N ARG A 124 4.04 -37.98 -11.98
CA ARG A 124 3.15 -37.33 -11.02
C ARG A 124 2.84 -38.28 -9.87
N LEU A 125 3.15 -37.87 -8.65
CA LEU A 125 2.82 -38.58 -7.42
C LEU A 125 1.71 -37.81 -6.69
N THR A 126 0.69 -38.50 -6.18
CA THR A 126 -0.35 -37.89 -5.35
C THR A 126 -0.01 -38.13 -3.89
N HIS A 127 0.14 -37.05 -3.11
CA HIS A 127 0.43 -37.10 -1.68
C HIS A 127 -0.83 -37.23 -0.84
N LEU A 128 -1.90 -36.55 -1.25
CA LEU A 128 -3.17 -36.56 -0.56
C LEU A 128 -4.30 -36.30 -1.56
N SER A 129 -5.45 -36.93 -1.37
CA SER A 129 -6.63 -36.76 -2.22
C SER A 129 -7.91 -36.79 -1.40
N LEU A 130 -8.55 -35.64 -1.21
CA LEU A 130 -9.74 -35.48 -0.37
C LEU A 130 -10.97 -35.23 -1.24
N GLN A 131 -12.09 -35.84 -0.88
CA GLN A 131 -13.36 -35.71 -1.62
C GLN A 131 -14.16 -34.53 -1.05
N PHE A 132 -14.06 -33.38 -1.70
CA PHE A 132 -14.79 -32.18 -1.32
C PHE A 132 -16.23 -32.22 -1.85
N THR A 133 -17.13 -31.52 -1.16
CA THR A 133 -18.48 -31.25 -1.63
C THR A 133 -18.65 -29.76 -1.92
N PRO A 134 -19.36 -29.39 -2.99
CA PRO A 134 -19.78 -28.00 -3.17
C PRO A 134 -20.72 -27.61 -2.02
N GLY A 135 -20.51 -26.43 -1.45
CA GLY A 135 -21.36 -25.90 -0.39
C GLY A 135 -22.76 -25.62 -0.92
N ASP A 136 -23.78 -26.06 -0.17
CA ASP A 136 -25.16 -25.74 -0.49
C ASP A 136 -25.54 -24.31 -0.05
N ASP A 137 -26.75 -23.88 -0.40
CA ASP A 137 -27.28 -22.57 -0.01
C ASP A 137 -27.21 -22.29 1.50
N ALA A 138 -27.36 -23.31 2.34
CA ALA A 138 -27.36 -23.15 3.79
C ALA A 138 -25.93 -22.98 4.31
N GLU A 139 -25.00 -23.81 3.84
CA GLU A 139 -23.58 -23.71 4.16
C GLU A 139 -22.96 -22.40 3.67
N VAL A 140 -23.28 -21.98 2.45
CA VAL A 140 -22.81 -20.71 1.88
C VAL A 140 -23.34 -19.54 2.70
N LYS A 141 -24.64 -19.53 3.05
CA LYS A 141 -25.20 -18.48 3.91
C LYS A 141 -24.52 -18.43 5.29
N LEU A 142 -24.25 -19.58 5.88
CA LEU A 142 -23.57 -19.66 7.17
C LEU A 142 -22.14 -19.15 7.08
N TYR A 143 -21.40 -19.56 6.05
CA TYR A 143 -20.05 -19.09 5.75
C TYR A 143 -20.01 -17.57 5.58
N LEU A 144 -20.87 -17.02 4.72
CA LEU A 144 -20.94 -15.58 4.46
C LEU A 144 -21.34 -14.78 5.70
N ALA A 145 -22.28 -15.27 6.51
CA ALA A 145 -22.67 -14.62 7.76
C ALA A 145 -21.50 -14.60 8.77
N ALA A 146 -20.76 -15.70 8.89
CA ALA A 146 -19.57 -15.79 9.74
C ALA A 146 -18.48 -14.83 9.23
N ARG A 147 -18.24 -14.80 7.92
CA ARG A 147 -17.22 -13.94 7.31
C ARG A 147 -17.57 -12.46 7.46
N LEU A 148 -18.83 -12.08 7.25
CA LEU A 148 -19.31 -10.72 7.47
C LEU A 148 -19.12 -10.29 8.92
N ARG A 149 -19.42 -11.16 9.89
CA ARG A 149 -19.20 -10.87 11.31
C ARG A 149 -17.71 -10.67 11.63
N GLN A 150 -16.84 -11.50 11.07
CA GLN A 150 -15.40 -11.36 11.24
C GLN A 150 -14.89 -10.04 10.62
N THR A 151 -15.23 -9.77 9.36
CA THR A 151 -14.79 -8.54 8.68
C THR A 151 -15.31 -7.27 9.34
N THR A 152 -16.55 -7.28 9.86
CA THR A 152 -17.09 -6.13 10.61
C THR A 152 -16.36 -5.92 11.92
N GLN A 153 -15.97 -6.99 12.61
CA GLN A 153 -15.14 -6.90 13.82
C GLN A 153 -13.74 -6.38 13.50
N ASP A 154 -13.08 -6.90 12.46
CA ASP A 154 -11.74 -6.48 12.02
C ASP A 154 -11.74 -5.01 11.53
N LEU A 155 -12.82 -4.57 10.87
CA LEU A 155 -12.99 -3.18 10.47
C LEU A 155 -13.16 -2.27 11.69
N ALA A 156 -13.91 -2.70 12.70
CA ALA A 156 -14.10 -1.93 13.93
C ALA A 156 -12.79 -1.77 14.71
N THR A 157 -12.00 -2.84 14.85
CA THR A 157 -10.67 -2.77 15.49
C THR A 157 -9.73 -1.86 14.69
N THR A 158 -9.61 -2.08 13.38
CA THR A 158 -8.75 -1.26 12.51
C THR A 158 -9.15 0.21 12.53
N THR A 159 -10.45 0.52 12.57
CA THR A 159 -10.95 1.90 12.68
C THR A 159 -10.59 2.52 14.03
N SER A 160 -10.70 1.77 15.12
CA SER A 160 -10.29 2.21 16.45
C SER A 160 -8.80 2.52 16.49
N ASP A 161 -7.96 1.63 15.96
CA ASP A 161 -6.51 1.79 15.91
C ASP A 161 -6.10 2.99 15.04
N LEU A 162 -6.75 3.17 13.89
CA LEU A 162 -6.53 4.33 13.03
C LEU A 162 -6.88 5.65 13.74
N ASN A 163 -7.97 5.69 14.50
CA ASN A 163 -8.36 6.88 15.26
C ASN A 163 -7.37 7.17 16.39
N ALA A 164 -6.89 6.13 17.09
CA ALA A 164 -5.86 6.27 18.11
C ALA A 164 -4.55 6.81 17.50
N ALA A 165 -4.15 6.28 16.34
CA ALA A 165 -2.99 6.74 15.60
C ALA A 165 -3.13 8.21 15.17
N LYS A 166 -4.27 8.60 14.57
CA LYS A 166 -4.55 10.01 14.19
C LYS A 166 -4.52 10.96 15.37
N LYS A 167 -5.03 10.54 16.53
CA LYS A 167 -4.97 11.36 17.75
C LYS A 167 -3.51 11.55 18.18
N SER A 168 -2.72 10.48 18.20
CA SER A 168 -1.30 10.57 18.55
C SER A 168 -0.50 11.43 17.55
N GLU A 169 -0.85 11.39 16.27
CA GLU A 169 -0.26 12.24 15.22
C GLU A 169 -0.57 13.72 15.48
N SER A 170 -1.82 14.06 15.80
CA SER A 170 -2.22 15.42 16.14
C SER A 170 -1.50 15.93 17.41
N GLU A 171 -1.37 15.09 18.43
CA GLU A 171 -0.65 15.43 19.65
C GLU A 171 0.84 15.69 19.37
N LEU A 172 1.50 14.80 18.61
CA LEU A 172 2.88 15.02 18.18
C LEU A 172 3.03 16.30 17.36
N LYS A 173 2.09 16.58 16.45
CA LYS A 173 2.10 17.80 15.63
C LYS A 173 2.07 19.06 16.50
N THR A 174 1.19 19.09 17.51
CA THR A 174 1.14 20.22 18.46
C THR A 174 2.42 20.36 19.28
N GLN A 175 3.07 19.25 19.69
CA GLN A 175 4.34 19.30 20.41
C GLN A 175 5.48 19.85 19.52
N VAL A 176 5.51 19.47 18.25
CA VAL A 176 6.48 19.99 17.28
C VAL A 176 6.28 21.49 17.07
N ASP A 177 5.03 21.95 16.87
CA ASP A 177 4.75 23.37 16.65
C ASP A 177 5.08 24.20 17.90
N HIS A 178 4.76 23.70 19.10
CA HIS A 178 5.12 24.34 20.36
C HIS A 178 6.65 24.41 20.55
N ALA A 179 7.37 23.33 20.28
CA ALA A 179 8.84 23.32 20.38
C ALA A 179 9.47 24.31 19.38
N ALA A 180 8.94 24.40 18.16
CA ALA A 180 9.39 25.35 17.14
C ALA A 180 9.14 26.81 17.58
N GLN A 181 7.96 27.09 18.16
CA GLN A 181 7.63 28.43 18.67
C GLN A 181 8.53 28.82 19.84
N GLN A 182 8.72 27.93 20.83
CA GLN A 182 9.62 28.17 21.95
C GLN A 182 11.06 28.45 21.48
N HIS A 183 11.55 27.70 20.50
CA HIS A 183 12.87 27.92 19.92
C HIS A 183 12.97 29.28 19.20
N SER A 184 11.92 29.69 18.49
CA SER A 184 11.85 31.01 17.83
C SER A 184 11.85 32.16 18.85
N GLU A 185 11.07 32.05 19.92
CA GLU A 185 11.02 33.03 21.00
C GLU A 185 12.36 33.16 21.74
N GLN A 186 13.01 32.04 22.07
CA GLN A 186 14.34 32.04 22.69
C GLN A 186 15.39 32.72 21.80
N LEU A 187 15.37 32.42 20.50
CA LEU A 187 16.27 33.06 19.53
C LEU A 187 15.99 34.57 19.41
N GLY A 188 14.72 34.98 19.41
CA GLY A 188 14.30 36.39 19.40
C GLY A 188 14.73 37.15 20.64
N GLN A 189 14.54 36.57 21.83
CA GLN A 189 14.97 37.15 23.11
C GLN A 189 16.50 37.29 23.17
N ALA A 190 17.25 36.26 22.76
CA ALA A 190 18.71 36.33 22.69
C ALA A 190 19.18 37.44 21.73
N LYS A 191 18.51 37.60 20.58
CA LYS A 191 18.81 38.67 19.62
C LYS A 191 18.48 40.06 20.15
N MET A 192 17.34 40.24 20.84
CA MET A 192 16.97 41.52 21.46
C MET A 192 17.92 41.88 22.61
N ALA A 193 18.23 40.94 23.51
CA ALA A 193 19.19 41.15 24.58
C ALA A 193 20.58 41.54 24.02
N TYR A 194 21.04 40.86 22.97
CA TYR A 194 22.28 41.21 22.29
C TYR A 194 22.23 42.59 21.64
N SER A 195 21.10 42.97 21.04
CA SER A 195 20.91 44.29 20.42
C SER A 195 20.84 45.42 21.45
N ASP A 196 20.14 45.21 22.56
CA ASP A 196 20.01 46.17 23.67
C ASP A 196 21.36 46.38 24.38
N GLU A 197 22.15 45.32 24.54
CA GLU A 197 23.51 45.44 25.06
C GLU A 197 24.44 46.20 24.09
N MET A 198 24.18 46.13 22.78
CA MET A 198 24.91 46.89 21.77
C MET A 198 24.52 48.37 21.73
N THR A 199 23.24 48.71 21.95
CA THR A 199 22.72 50.09 21.93
C THR A 199 22.93 50.81 23.26
N ALA A 200 22.89 50.11 24.40
CA ALA A 200 23.19 50.67 25.72
C ALA A 200 24.66 51.12 25.89
N GLN A 201 25.56 50.66 25.03
CA GLN A 201 26.96 51.14 24.98
C GLN A 201 27.13 52.51 24.28
N VAL A 202 26.05 53.19 23.88
CA VAL A 202 26.10 54.53 23.28
C VAL A 202 25.19 55.49 24.05
N PRO A 203 25.68 56.11 25.15
CA PRO A 203 25.87 57.56 25.06
C PRO A 203 26.96 58.08 26.01
N THR A 204 28.21 58.20 25.53
CA THR A 204 29.18 59.16 26.09
C THR A 204 30.28 59.44 25.07
N PRO A 205 30.71 60.70 24.85
CA PRO A 205 31.90 60.99 24.07
C PRO A 205 33.14 60.67 24.93
N VAL A 206 33.59 59.41 24.92
CA VAL A 206 34.77 58.95 25.68
C VAL A 206 35.59 57.97 24.83
N PRO A 207 36.93 58.02 24.93
CA PRO A 207 37.86 57.60 23.88
C PRO A 207 38.05 56.08 23.82
N TRP A 208 38.30 55.61 22.60
CA TRP A 208 38.90 54.31 22.24
C TRP A 208 38.11 53.07 22.66
N ILE A 209 37.69 52.32 21.63
CA ILE A 209 37.18 50.95 21.69
C ILE A 209 38.10 50.12 22.60
N SER A 210 37.57 49.55 23.69
CA SER A 210 38.36 48.74 24.62
C SER A 210 38.80 47.45 23.93
N GLY A 211 40.03 47.00 24.21
CA GLY A 211 40.61 45.79 23.60
C GLY A 211 39.75 44.52 23.76
N VAL A 212 38.83 44.50 24.74
CA VAL A 212 37.91 43.39 24.99
C VAL A 212 36.85 43.24 23.88
N GLN A 213 36.26 44.34 23.40
CA GLN A 213 35.27 44.33 22.30
C GLN A 213 35.89 43.86 20.98
N ILE A 214 37.11 44.31 20.69
CA ILE A 214 37.88 43.87 19.54
C ILE A 214 38.20 42.37 19.64
N THR A 215 38.60 41.90 20.82
CA THR A 215 38.93 40.48 21.06
C THR A 215 37.71 39.57 20.91
N LEU A 216 36.53 40.00 21.38
CA LEU A 216 35.29 39.24 21.26
C LEU A 216 34.83 39.13 19.79
N CYS A 217 34.94 40.21 19.04
CA CYS A 217 34.64 40.23 17.61
C CYS A 217 35.57 39.31 16.82
N PHE A 218 36.88 39.33 17.10
CA PHE A 218 37.83 38.39 16.50
C PHE A 218 37.53 36.93 16.84
N ARG A 219 37.06 36.65 18.06
CA ARG A 219 36.67 35.30 18.47
C ARG A 219 35.43 34.79 17.73
N ASN A 220 34.38 35.62 17.61
CA ASN A 220 33.18 35.26 16.87
C ASN A 220 33.46 35.09 15.37
N LEU A 221 34.34 35.93 14.81
CA LEU A 221 34.80 35.78 13.44
C LEU A 221 35.56 34.46 13.25
N ALA A 222 36.43 34.09 14.19
CA ALA A 222 37.16 32.82 14.18
C ALA A 222 36.23 31.60 14.32
N GLU A 223 35.23 31.66 15.20
CA GLU A 223 34.23 30.59 15.38
C GLU A 223 33.33 30.44 14.13
N SER A 224 32.89 31.56 13.54
CA SER A 224 32.16 31.54 12.27
C SER A 224 33.01 30.96 11.13
N GLN A 225 34.31 31.29 11.10
CA GLN A 225 35.23 30.82 10.07
C GLN A 225 35.56 29.32 10.24
N ALA A 226 35.65 28.82 11.48
CA ALA A 226 35.77 27.39 11.76
C ALA A 226 34.51 26.61 11.35
N THR A 227 33.33 27.19 11.57
CA THR A 227 32.05 26.59 11.16
C THR A 227 31.95 26.47 9.63
N ILE A 228 32.35 27.52 8.90
CA ILE A 228 32.40 27.51 7.43
C ILE A 228 33.37 26.42 6.92
N GLN A 229 34.54 26.28 7.53
CA GLN A 229 35.51 25.23 7.16
C GLN A 229 34.97 23.81 7.41
N SER A 230 34.27 23.61 8.54
CA SER A 230 33.63 22.33 8.85
C SER A 230 32.56 21.96 7.83
N LEU A 231 31.69 22.92 7.47
CA LEU A 231 30.65 22.75 6.45
C LEU A 231 31.23 22.49 5.06
N GLN A 232 32.32 23.17 4.68
CA GLN A 232 33.02 22.89 3.43
C GLN A 232 33.57 21.46 3.38
N LYS A 233 34.12 20.96 4.49
CA LYS A 233 34.61 19.58 4.59
C LYS A 233 33.48 18.57 4.45
N THR A 234 32.33 18.80 5.10
CA THR A 234 31.17 17.92 4.96
C THR A 234 30.59 17.97 3.55
N LYS A 235 30.49 19.16 2.95
CA LYS A 235 30.08 19.34 1.55
C LYS A 235 30.95 18.49 0.60
N TYR A 236 32.27 18.59 0.72
CA TYR A 236 33.20 17.83 -0.11
C TYR A 236 33.04 16.30 0.09
N GLN A 237 32.82 15.86 1.32
CA GLN A 237 32.55 14.44 1.61
C GLN A 237 31.26 13.94 0.95
N HIS A 238 30.21 14.78 0.92
CA HIS A 238 28.96 14.44 0.25
C HIS A 238 29.08 14.46 -1.28
N GLU A 239 29.85 15.40 -1.86
CA GLU A 239 30.13 15.43 -3.30
C GLU A 239 30.83 14.13 -3.75
N ILE A 240 31.84 13.64 -3.03
CA ILE A 240 32.49 12.36 -3.36
C ILE A 240 31.53 11.17 -3.24
N LYS A 241 30.67 11.14 -2.20
CA LYS A 241 29.68 10.06 -2.05
C LYS A 241 28.65 10.06 -3.17
N LEU A 242 28.22 11.23 -3.64
CA LEU A 242 27.33 11.36 -4.78
C LEU A 242 27.99 10.80 -6.04
N GLU A 243 29.23 11.19 -6.32
CA GLU A 243 29.98 10.68 -7.49
C GLU A 243 30.16 9.15 -7.44
N GLN A 244 30.42 8.59 -6.26
CA GLN A 244 30.49 7.13 -6.07
C GLN A 244 29.16 6.43 -6.32
N LEU A 245 28.05 7.00 -5.85
CA LEU A 245 26.71 6.44 -6.07
C LEU A 245 26.30 6.51 -7.53
N GLU A 246 26.58 7.63 -8.21
CA GLU A 246 26.33 7.79 -9.65
C GLU A 246 27.08 6.73 -10.46
N LEU A 247 28.35 6.47 -10.12
CA LEU A 247 29.15 5.44 -10.78
C LEU A 247 28.61 4.03 -10.52
N HIS A 248 28.10 3.77 -9.31
CA HIS A 248 27.47 2.48 -8.97
C HIS A 248 26.15 2.26 -9.72
N VAL A 249 25.32 3.29 -9.86
CA VAL A 249 24.08 3.24 -10.65
C VAL A 249 24.40 2.93 -12.12
N ALA A 250 25.37 3.63 -12.71
CA ALA A 250 25.79 3.38 -14.09
C ALA A 250 26.31 1.94 -14.30
N GLN A 251 27.02 1.38 -13.31
CA GLN A 251 27.49 -0.01 -13.33
C GLN A 251 26.31 -1.00 -13.31
N LEU A 252 25.31 -0.77 -12.45
CA LEU A 252 24.12 -1.62 -12.34
C LEU A 252 23.26 -1.54 -13.60
N GLU A 253 23.07 -0.35 -14.18
CA GLU A 253 22.36 -0.17 -15.44
C GLU A 253 23.02 -0.97 -16.58
N LYS A 254 24.35 -0.93 -16.66
CA LYS A 254 25.10 -1.71 -17.65
C LYS A 254 24.92 -3.21 -17.46
N SER A 255 24.96 -3.71 -16.23
CA SER A 255 24.73 -5.14 -15.92
C SER A 255 23.31 -5.57 -16.27
N ASN A 256 22.31 -4.76 -15.93
CA ASN A 256 20.92 -5.02 -16.29
C ASN A 256 20.71 -5.08 -17.80
N GLN A 257 21.35 -4.18 -18.56
CA GLN A 257 21.29 -4.22 -20.02
C GLN A 257 21.90 -5.50 -20.58
N GLN A 258 23.06 -5.92 -20.06
CA GLN A 258 23.71 -7.17 -20.49
C GLN A 258 22.83 -8.40 -20.25
N HIS A 259 22.20 -8.50 -19.07
CA HIS A 259 21.27 -9.61 -18.79
C HIS A 259 20.01 -9.56 -19.65
N ALA A 260 19.52 -8.36 -20.00
CA ALA A 260 18.38 -8.23 -20.92
C ALA A 260 18.75 -8.73 -22.33
N ASP A 261 19.94 -8.40 -22.82
CA ASP A 261 20.45 -8.85 -24.12
C ASP A 261 20.65 -10.38 -24.15
N GLU A 262 21.21 -10.96 -23.08
CA GLU A 262 21.35 -12.42 -22.93
C GLU A 262 20.00 -13.15 -22.91
N LEU A 263 19.02 -12.61 -22.18
CA LEU A 263 17.67 -13.17 -22.13
C LEU A 263 17.00 -13.16 -23.51
N GLN A 264 17.22 -12.09 -24.28
CA GLN A 264 16.69 -11.98 -25.63
C GLN A 264 17.35 -12.99 -26.58
N ALA A 265 18.68 -13.14 -26.51
CA ALA A 265 19.41 -14.12 -27.30
C ALA A 265 18.96 -15.56 -27.02
N LEU A 266 18.76 -15.92 -25.75
CA LEU A 266 18.26 -17.24 -25.36
C LEU A 266 16.82 -17.50 -25.83
N LYS A 267 15.95 -16.48 -25.80
CA LYS A 267 14.60 -16.59 -26.36
C LYS A 267 14.62 -16.86 -27.86
N ASP A 268 15.48 -16.18 -28.59
CA ASP A 268 15.58 -16.36 -30.04
C ASP A 268 16.21 -17.71 -30.39
N GLN A 269 17.15 -18.20 -29.58
CA GLN A 269 17.69 -19.56 -29.70
C GLN A 269 16.62 -20.63 -29.47
N ASN A 270 15.79 -20.49 -28.43
CA ASN A 270 14.70 -21.44 -28.16
C ASN A 270 13.68 -21.47 -29.32
N LYS A 271 13.31 -20.32 -29.87
CA LYS A 271 12.43 -20.26 -31.05
C LYS A 271 13.04 -21.00 -32.25
N ALA A 272 14.35 -20.87 -32.47
CA ALA A 272 15.04 -21.56 -33.55
C ALA A 272 15.04 -23.08 -33.35
N LEU A 273 15.26 -23.54 -32.12
CA LEU A 273 15.21 -24.96 -31.76
C LEU A 273 13.80 -25.53 -31.91
N ASP A 274 12.76 -24.82 -31.46
CA ASP A 274 11.36 -25.21 -31.65
C ASP A 274 11.03 -25.37 -33.14
N HIS A 275 11.50 -24.44 -33.97
CA HIS A 275 11.32 -24.51 -35.42
C HIS A 275 12.04 -25.71 -36.05
N ASP A 276 13.26 -26.03 -35.59
CA ASP A 276 14.04 -27.17 -36.08
C ASP A 276 13.43 -28.52 -35.67
N VAL A 277 12.99 -28.65 -34.41
CA VAL A 277 12.26 -29.83 -33.91
C VAL A 277 10.97 -30.03 -34.70
N PHE A 278 10.19 -28.96 -34.87
CA PHE A 278 8.97 -29.02 -35.68
C PHE A 278 9.26 -29.49 -37.10
N THR A 279 10.30 -28.95 -37.74
CA THR A 279 10.63 -29.28 -39.13
C THR A 279 11.17 -30.70 -39.29
N LYS A 280 12.02 -31.18 -38.38
CA LYS A 280 12.62 -32.53 -38.46
C LYS A 280 11.59 -33.62 -38.16
N VAL A 281 10.79 -33.45 -37.11
CA VAL A 281 9.79 -34.46 -36.70
C VAL A 281 8.68 -34.61 -37.75
N TRP A 282 8.26 -33.52 -38.40
CA TRP A 282 7.22 -33.58 -39.44
C TRP A 282 7.71 -34.03 -40.81
N ARG A 283 9.00 -33.82 -41.15
CA ARG A 283 9.55 -34.20 -42.45
C ARG A 283 9.90 -35.69 -42.55
N ASP A 284 10.37 -36.30 -41.46
CA ASP A 284 10.92 -37.65 -41.48
C ASP A 284 9.88 -38.76 -41.22
N HIS A 285 8.62 -38.42 -40.89
CA HIS A 285 7.52 -39.39 -40.72
C HIS A 285 6.24 -39.00 -41.49
N PRO A 286 6.16 -39.19 -42.82
CA PRO A 286 5.00 -38.71 -43.58
C PRO A 286 3.74 -39.57 -43.51
N LYS A 287 3.75 -40.78 -42.91
CA LYS A 287 2.56 -41.62 -42.65
C LYS A 287 2.99 -42.97 -42.05
N TRP A 288 2.58 -43.24 -40.81
CA TRP A 288 2.52 -44.61 -40.28
C TRP A 288 1.13 -45.19 -40.62
N PRO A 289 0.99 -46.42 -41.13
CA PRO A 289 -0.32 -47.02 -41.34
C PRO A 289 -0.85 -47.44 -39.96
N LEU A 290 -1.64 -46.58 -39.34
CA LEU A 290 -2.38 -46.87 -38.11
C LEU A 290 -3.56 -47.79 -38.46
N THR A 291 -3.65 -48.92 -37.77
CA THR A 291 -4.78 -49.86 -37.82
C THR A 291 -6.10 -49.14 -37.48
N GLY A 292 -7.22 -49.61 -38.04
CA GLY A 292 -8.50 -48.87 -38.07
C GLY A 292 -9.01 -48.29 -36.75
N GLU A 293 -8.70 -48.90 -35.60
CA GLU A 293 -9.06 -48.36 -34.27
C GLU A 293 -8.30 -47.06 -33.94
N LEU A 294 -7.01 -46.98 -34.27
CA LEU A 294 -6.20 -45.78 -34.05
C LEU A 294 -6.57 -44.64 -35.02
N PHE A 295 -7.12 -44.95 -36.19
CA PHE A 295 -7.63 -43.94 -37.13
C PHE A 295 -8.92 -43.28 -36.63
N VAL A 296 -9.80 -44.05 -35.97
CA VAL A 296 -11.02 -43.52 -35.35
C VAL A 296 -10.66 -42.62 -34.17
N GLU A 297 -9.76 -43.07 -33.29
CA GLU A 297 -9.30 -42.26 -32.14
C GLU A 297 -8.57 -40.99 -32.61
N GLN A 298 -7.78 -41.07 -33.69
CA GLN A 298 -7.15 -39.88 -34.28
C GLN A 298 -8.16 -38.89 -34.89
N LEU A 299 -9.21 -39.37 -35.55
CA LEU A 299 -10.28 -38.53 -36.06
C LEU A 299 -11.06 -37.84 -34.92
N GLU A 300 -11.35 -38.56 -33.84
CA GLU A 300 -11.99 -37.98 -32.64
C GLU A 300 -11.10 -36.93 -31.97
N ILE A 301 -9.78 -37.17 -31.90
CA ILE A 301 -8.81 -36.18 -31.41
C ILE A 301 -8.75 -34.96 -32.34
N GLU A 302 -8.78 -35.14 -33.66
CA GLU A 302 -8.78 -34.03 -34.62
C GLU A 302 -10.07 -33.21 -34.55
N GLU A 303 -11.22 -33.84 -34.36
CA GLU A 303 -12.51 -33.18 -34.23
C GLU A 303 -12.63 -32.42 -32.91
N THR A 304 -12.18 -33.01 -31.79
CA THR A 304 -12.10 -32.32 -30.50
C THR A 304 -11.10 -31.16 -30.58
N LEU A 305 -9.93 -31.33 -31.19
CA LEU A 305 -8.96 -30.25 -31.40
C LEU A 305 -9.55 -29.11 -32.24
N LYS A 306 -10.34 -29.43 -33.27
CA LYS A 306 -11.03 -28.44 -34.11
C LYS A 306 -12.06 -27.66 -33.31
N MET A 307 -12.84 -28.33 -32.46
CA MET A 307 -13.77 -27.68 -31.52
C MET A 307 -13.03 -26.76 -30.55
N TYR A 308 -11.93 -27.21 -29.93
CA TYR A 308 -11.13 -26.37 -29.03
C TYR A 308 -10.54 -25.15 -29.74
N LYS A 309 -10.06 -25.29 -30.98
CA LYS A 309 -9.57 -24.17 -31.80
C LYS A 309 -10.68 -23.16 -32.11
N ALA A 310 -11.88 -23.62 -32.45
CA ALA A 310 -13.02 -22.75 -32.69
C ALA A 310 -13.48 -22.02 -31.42
N ASN A 311 -13.48 -22.70 -30.28
CA ASN A 311 -13.79 -22.08 -28.99
C ASN A 311 -12.73 -21.03 -28.61
N ASN A 312 -11.44 -21.34 -28.79
CA ASN A 312 -10.35 -20.39 -28.53
C ASN A 312 -10.46 -19.14 -29.43
N SER A 313 -10.77 -19.32 -30.72
CA SER A 313 -11.01 -18.21 -31.65
C SER A 313 -12.20 -17.34 -31.22
N THR A 314 -13.29 -17.96 -30.75
CA THR A 314 -14.46 -17.25 -30.22
C THR A 314 -14.12 -16.47 -28.96
N MET A 315 -13.31 -17.07 -28.08
CA MET A 315 -12.85 -16.43 -26.84
C MET A 315 -11.91 -15.26 -27.13
N GLN A 316 -10.98 -15.41 -28.08
CA GLN A 316 -10.13 -14.32 -28.56
C GLN A 316 -10.94 -13.15 -29.11
N GLN A 317 -11.99 -13.43 -29.91
CA GLN A 317 -12.87 -12.39 -30.42
C GLN A 317 -13.61 -11.64 -29.29
N LYS A 318 -14.09 -12.36 -28.27
CA LYS A 318 -14.73 -11.74 -27.10
C LYS A 318 -13.75 -10.85 -26.31
N LEU A 319 -12.51 -11.33 -26.13
CA LEU A 319 -11.44 -10.55 -25.50
C LEU A 319 -11.15 -9.27 -26.27
N GLU A 320 -11.05 -9.34 -27.60
CA GLU A 320 -10.76 -8.18 -28.45
C GLU A 320 -11.88 -7.13 -28.39
N LEU A 321 -13.14 -7.57 -28.39
CA LEU A 321 -14.29 -6.68 -28.20
C LEU A 321 -14.29 -6.02 -26.81
N SER A 322 -14.01 -6.79 -25.76
CA SER A 322 -13.92 -6.26 -24.39
C SER A 322 -12.81 -5.22 -24.25
N ILE A 323 -11.63 -5.48 -24.82
CA ILE A 323 -10.51 -4.52 -24.85
C ILE A 323 -10.91 -3.25 -25.59
N SER A 324 -11.61 -3.37 -26.72
CA SER A 324 -12.10 -2.21 -27.49
C SER A 324 -13.06 -1.35 -26.66
N GLU A 325 -13.95 -1.98 -25.90
CA GLU A 325 -14.92 -1.30 -25.04
C GLU A 325 -14.26 -0.62 -23.83
N ILE A 326 -13.31 -1.29 -23.18
CA ILE A 326 -12.48 -0.71 -22.10
C ILE A 326 -11.73 0.52 -22.62
N ASN A 327 -11.10 0.42 -23.79
CA ASN A 327 -10.36 1.55 -24.38
C ASN A 327 -11.27 2.75 -24.67
N LYS A 328 -12.51 2.52 -25.12
CA LYS A 328 -13.48 3.59 -25.32
C LYS A 328 -13.84 4.28 -24.00
N ILE A 329 -14.06 3.52 -22.93
CA ILE A 329 -14.34 4.07 -21.59
C ILE A 329 -13.15 4.88 -21.09
N VAL A 330 -11.91 4.38 -21.28
CA VAL A 330 -10.69 5.11 -20.91
C VAL A 330 -10.60 6.45 -21.63
N GLN A 331 -10.83 6.48 -22.96
CA GLN A 331 -10.83 7.72 -23.73
C GLN A 331 -11.89 8.72 -23.25
N GLU A 332 -13.10 8.27 -22.95
CA GLU A 332 -14.16 9.12 -22.40
C GLU A 332 -13.75 9.70 -21.04
N LYS A 333 -13.09 8.90 -20.18
CA LYS A 333 -12.59 9.35 -18.88
C LYS A 333 -11.43 10.33 -18.99
N GLU A 334 -10.52 10.13 -19.94
CA GLU A 334 -9.45 11.08 -20.22
C GLU A 334 -10.01 12.43 -20.69
N HIS A 335 -11.00 12.41 -21.57
CA HIS A 335 -11.67 13.64 -22.02
C HIS A 335 -12.36 14.37 -20.86
N GLN A 336 -13.07 13.64 -19.99
CA GLN A 336 -13.68 14.21 -18.78
C GLN A 336 -12.63 14.82 -17.83
N ARG A 337 -11.50 14.13 -17.63
CA ARG A 337 -10.37 14.61 -16.81
C ARG A 337 -9.81 15.92 -17.36
N ASP A 338 -9.61 16.01 -18.67
CA ASP A 338 -9.08 17.23 -19.31
C ASP A 338 -10.07 18.41 -19.20
N GLN A 339 -11.38 18.15 -19.37
CA GLN A 339 -12.41 19.16 -19.15
C GLN A 339 -12.39 19.70 -17.71
N LEU A 340 -12.34 18.81 -16.71
CA LEU A 340 -12.25 19.20 -15.30
C LEU A 340 -10.95 19.96 -15.00
N MET A 341 -9.82 19.56 -15.61
CA MET A 341 -8.56 20.27 -15.46
C MET A 341 -8.63 21.70 -16.01
N HIS A 342 -9.29 21.90 -17.16
CA HIS A 342 -9.54 23.23 -17.69
C HIS A 342 -10.42 24.08 -16.77
N GLN A 343 -11.48 23.50 -16.19
CA GLN A 343 -12.33 24.19 -15.22
C GLN A 343 -11.56 24.57 -13.95
N LEU A 344 -10.74 23.67 -13.40
CA LEU A 344 -9.88 23.95 -12.25
C LEU A 344 -8.91 25.09 -12.52
N LYS A 345 -8.32 25.14 -13.73
CA LYS A 345 -7.42 26.22 -14.12
C LYS A 345 -8.16 27.56 -14.20
N ALA A 346 -9.39 27.58 -14.71
CA ALA A 346 -10.22 28.79 -14.75
C ALA A 346 -10.57 29.28 -13.34
N LEU A 347 -11.08 28.40 -12.46
CA LEU A 347 -11.41 28.74 -11.08
C LEU A 347 -10.18 29.21 -10.28
N LYS A 348 -9.02 28.61 -10.52
CA LYS A 348 -7.75 29.04 -9.91
C LYS A 348 -7.40 30.48 -10.29
N ASN A 349 -7.58 30.84 -11.57
CA ASN A 349 -7.33 32.21 -12.03
C ASN A 349 -8.33 33.21 -11.44
N GLU A 350 -9.60 32.82 -11.29
CA GLU A 350 -10.62 33.66 -10.62
C GLU A 350 -10.29 33.88 -9.14
N LEU A 351 -9.86 32.84 -8.42
CA LEU A 351 -9.42 32.96 -7.02
C LEU A 351 -8.24 33.93 -6.88
N LEU A 352 -7.25 33.82 -7.78
CA LEU A 352 -6.08 34.71 -7.75
C LEU A 352 -6.49 36.18 -7.96
N LEU A 353 -7.44 36.43 -8.87
CA LEU A 353 -8.00 37.77 -9.07
C LEU A 353 -8.79 38.27 -7.84
N ARG A 354 -9.48 37.37 -7.13
CA ARG A 354 -10.19 37.70 -5.89
C ARG A 354 -9.20 38.05 -4.76
N ASP A 355 -8.10 37.32 -4.64
CA ASP A 355 -7.05 37.60 -3.67
C ASP A 355 -6.43 38.98 -3.89
N ASP A 356 -6.15 39.35 -5.16
CA ASP A 356 -5.69 40.69 -5.52
C ASP A 356 -6.70 41.80 -5.12
N GLN A 357 -8.01 41.54 -5.33
CA GLN A 357 -9.07 42.46 -4.90
C GLN A 357 -9.14 42.60 -3.38
N ILE A 358 -9.00 41.50 -2.64
CA ILE A 358 -9.00 41.49 -1.17
C ILE A 358 -7.80 42.29 -0.65
N ALA A 359 -6.60 42.08 -1.21
CA ALA A 359 -5.41 42.83 -0.84
C ALA A 359 -5.58 44.33 -1.05
N LEU A 360 -6.20 44.75 -2.16
CA LEU A 360 -6.50 46.16 -2.42
C LEU A 360 -7.49 46.75 -1.41
N VAL A 361 -8.53 46.00 -1.05
CA VAL A 361 -9.53 46.44 -0.05
C VAL A 361 -8.90 46.53 1.35
N GLN A 362 -8.04 45.58 1.71
CA GLN A 362 -7.29 45.62 2.98
C GLN A 362 -6.42 46.89 3.07
N SER A 363 -5.63 47.18 2.04
CA SER A 363 -4.81 48.40 2.00
C SER A 363 -5.66 49.68 2.14
N LYS A 364 -6.82 49.76 1.49
CA LYS A 364 -7.73 50.91 1.65
C LYS A 364 -8.33 51.01 3.05
N ASN A 365 -8.64 49.88 3.67
CA ASN A 365 -9.13 49.88 5.06
C ASN A 365 -8.05 50.33 6.03
N ASP A 366 -6.80 49.91 5.83
CA ASP A 366 -5.67 50.35 6.64
C ASP A 366 -5.45 51.87 6.51
N ASP A 367 -5.50 52.41 5.30
CA ASP A 367 -5.43 53.86 5.04
C ASP A 367 -6.57 54.62 5.75
N LEU A 368 -7.79 54.09 5.71
CA LEU A 368 -8.94 54.70 6.37
C LEU A 368 -8.83 54.62 7.90
N ALA A 369 -8.34 53.49 8.43
CA ALA A 369 -8.10 53.32 9.86
C ALA A 369 -7.04 54.31 10.36
N GLN A 370 -5.97 54.53 9.59
CA GLN A 370 -4.96 55.54 9.90
C GLN A 370 -5.56 56.96 9.91
N LYS A 371 -6.32 57.33 8.88
CA LYS A 371 -7.00 58.64 8.82
C LYS A 371 -7.98 58.85 9.97
N LEU A 372 -8.67 57.79 10.40
CA LEU A 372 -9.58 57.85 11.53
C LEU A 372 -8.83 58.08 12.84
N ASP A 373 -7.70 57.39 13.06
CA ASP A 373 -6.83 57.60 14.22
C ASP A 373 -6.27 59.02 14.27
N GLU A 374 -5.80 59.54 13.13
CA GLU A 374 -5.36 60.94 12.99
C GLU A 374 -6.49 61.93 13.33
N SER A 375 -7.70 61.70 12.82
CA SER A 375 -8.87 62.53 13.13
C SER A 375 -9.24 62.48 14.62
N ASN A 376 -9.23 61.30 15.23
CA ASN A 376 -9.48 61.13 16.67
C ASN A 376 -8.44 61.83 17.53
N LYS A 377 -7.15 61.77 17.16
CA LYS A 377 -6.06 62.52 17.81
C LYS A 377 -6.30 64.03 17.74
N LEU A 378 -6.72 64.54 16.58
CA LEU A 378 -7.05 65.97 16.41
C LEU A 378 -8.26 66.39 17.25
N LEU A 379 -9.32 65.56 17.31
CA LEU A 379 -10.49 65.81 18.16
C LEU A 379 -10.13 65.85 19.65
N ALA A 380 -9.29 64.92 20.11
CA ALA A 380 -8.79 64.92 21.49
C ALA A 380 -7.99 66.18 21.82
N SER A 381 -7.15 66.64 20.88
CA SER A 381 -6.38 67.89 21.01
C SER A 381 -7.29 69.13 21.09
N ASN A 382 -8.33 69.19 20.25
CA ASN A 382 -9.30 70.30 20.27
C ASN A 382 -10.17 70.33 21.53
N GLN A 383 -10.49 69.18 22.13
CA GLN A 383 -11.20 69.13 23.42
C GLN A 383 -10.33 69.62 24.60
N GLN A 384 -9.00 69.47 24.54
CA GLN A 384 -8.07 70.02 25.53
C GLN A 384 -7.84 71.54 25.37
N GLY A 385 -8.15 72.10 24.19
CA GLY A 385 -8.00 73.53 23.88
C GLY A 385 -9.21 74.42 24.17
N MET A 386 -10.35 73.86 24.63
CA MET A 386 -11.51 74.66 25.05
C MET A 386 -11.38 75.07 26.53
N PRO A 387 -11.17 76.36 26.86
CA PRO A 387 -11.24 76.80 28.23
C PRO A 387 -12.66 76.60 28.77
N SER A 388 -12.77 75.97 29.92
CA SER A 388 -13.97 75.83 30.73
C SER A 388 -14.60 77.20 31.03
N ILE A 389 -15.51 77.65 30.17
CA ILE A 389 -16.46 78.72 30.47
C ILE A 389 -17.77 78.06 30.88
N CYS A 390 -17.92 77.87 32.18
CA CYS A 390 -19.14 78.11 32.96
C CYS A 390 -18.93 77.59 34.39
N LYS A 391 -18.58 78.50 35.31
CA LYS A 391 -18.83 78.32 36.74
C LYS A 391 -20.34 78.46 36.99
N PRO A 392 -20.98 77.62 37.82
CA PRO A 392 -22.21 78.01 38.51
C PRO A 392 -21.86 79.02 39.61
N ARG A 393 -22.74 80.02 39.74
CA ARG A 393 -22.62 81.19 40.60
C ARG A 393 -23.47 80.92 41.85
N ASP A 394 -22.85 80.87 43.03
CA ASP A 394 -23.55 80.85 44.31
C ASP A 394 -24.15 82.23 44.59
N ILE A 395 -25.49 82.40 44.54
CA ILE A 395 -26.22 83.50 45.21
C ILE A 395 -27.65 83.05 45.58
N PHE A 396 -27.88 82.93 46.90
CA PHE A 396 -29.10 83.20 47.70
C PHE A 396 -30.46 82.57 47.37
N GLY A 397 -31.14 82.08 48.41
CA GLY A 397 -32.59 82.28 48.55
C GLY A 397 -33.39 81.13 49.15
N SER A 398 -33.38 81.06 50.48
CA SER A 398 -34.56 80.92 51.34
C SER A 398 -35.81 80.15 50.84
N SER A 399 -36.23 79.23 51.70
CA SER A 399 -37.59 79.11 52.27
C SER A 399 -38.67 78.27 51.57
N LEU A 400 -39.26 77.40 52.40
CA LEU A 400 -40.67 76.95 52.47
C LEU A 400 -41.11 75.71 51.65
N LEU A 401 -41.27 74.61 52.40
CA LEU A 401 -42.45 73.69 52.53
C LEU A 401 -43.79 74.17 51.89
N PRO A 402 -44.87 73.34 51.76
CA PRO A 402 -45.02 71.88 52.00
C PRO A 402 -45.90 71.11 50.96
N SER A 403 -46.05 69.81 51.24
CA SER A 403 -47.16 68.87 50.94
C SER A 403 -46.94 67.88 49.81
#